data_AF-A0A7Y7DJC3-F1
#
_entry.id   AF-A0A7Y7DJC3-F1
#
_cell.length_a   1.000
_cell.length_b   1.000
_cell.length_c   1.000
_cell.angle_alpha   90.00
_cell.angle_beta   90.00
_cell.angle_gamma   90.00
#
_symmetry.space_group_name_H-M   'P 1'
#
loop_
_entity.id
_entity.type
_entity.pdbx_description
1 polymer ?
#
loop_
_entity_poly.entity_id
_entity_poly.type
_entity_poly.pdbx_seq_one_letter_code
_entity_poly.pdbx_strand_id
1 'polypeptide(L)' 'MAPIHSDSLIVFPDGSGLAFLNEIAESVILMSDTIGQDYPEYEGEFLSLISKQDKTGLSELIGSLGLANVEYKYS' A
#
# COMPACT_ATOMS: atom_id res chain seq x y z
N MET A 1 -1.89 18.08 -1.64
CA MET A 1 -1.67 16.62 -1.58
C MET A 1 -1.03 16.24 -2.89
N ALA A 2 0.23 15.78 -2.86
CA ALA A 2 0.86 15.25 -4.05
C ALA A 2 0.37 13.80 -4.25
N PRO A 3 0.33 13.29 -5.48
CA PRO A 3 -0.13 11.93 -5.73
C PRO A 3 0.96 10.91 -5.40
N ILE A 4 0.59 9.76 -4.83
CA ILE A 4 1.40 8.55 -4.96
C ILE A 4 1.51 8.26 -6.46
N HIS A 5 2.73 8.24 -6.99
CA HIS A 5 2.94 7.86 -8.37
C HIS A 5 2.70 6.36 -8.52
N SER A 6 1.55 5.99 -9.12
CA SER A 6 1.12 4.60 -9.34
C SER A 6 2.14 3.75 -10.11
N ASP A 7 3.07 4.38 -10.82
CA ASP A 7 4.19 3.74 -11.52
C ASP A 7 5.22 3.09 -10.57
N SER A 8 5.26 3.51 -9.30
CA SER A 8 6.19 2.99 -8.29
C SER A 8 5.63 1.82 -7.47
N LEU A 9 4.35 1.47 -7.67
CA LEU A 9 3.69 0.42 -6.91
C LEU A 9 3.96 -0.97 -7.52
N ILE A 10 4.51 -1.84 -6.69
CA ILE A 10 4.86 -3.22 -7.00
C ILE A 10 4.05 -4.13 -6.07
N VAL A 11 3.10 -4.89 -6.62
CA VAL A 11 2.41 -5.96 -5.89
C VAL A 11 3.33 -7.18 -5.87
N PHE A 12 3.50 -7.81 -4.71
CA PHE A 12 4.32 -9.01 -4.62
C PHE A 12 3.65 -10.18 -5.36
N PRO A 13 4.40 -11.02 -6.10
CA PRO A 13 3.83 -12.09 -6.92
C PRO A 13 3.04 -13.14 -6.13
N ASP A 14 3.35 -13.29 -4.84
CA ASP A 14 2.69 -14.21 -3.92
C ASP A 14 1.42 -13.61 -3.28
N GLY A 15 1.12 -12.33 -3.52
CA GLY A 15 -0.02 -11.63 -2.93
C GLY A 15 0.15 -11.32 -1.44
N SER A 16 1.37 -11.42 -0.90
CA SER A 16 1.66 -11.13 0.51
C SER A 16 1.59 -9.64 0.86
N GLY A 17 1.57 -8.77 -0.15
CA GLY A 17 1.52 -7.32 0.04
C GLY A 17 1.98 -6.56 -1.20
N LEU A 18 2.45 -5.34 -0.96
CA LEU A 18 2.98 -4.45 -1.99
C LEU A 18 4.15 -3.62 -1.46
N ALA A 19 4.92 -3.06 -2.39
CA ALA A 19 5.91 -2.03 -2.14
C ALA A 19 5.63 -0.80 -3.00
N PHE A 20 5.89 0.40 -2.50
CA PHE A 20 5.74 1.65 -3.24
C PHE A 20 6.72 2.71 -2.76
N LEU A 21 6.89 3.79 -3.53
CA LEU A 21 7.63 4.96 -3.09
C LEU A 21 6.68 6.00 -2.50
N ASN A 22 6.98 6.51 -1.31
CA ASN A 22 6.23 7.62 -0.70
C ASN A 22 6.61 8.98 -1.34
N GLU A 23 5.98 10.07 -0.88
CA GLU A 23 6.19 11.42 -1.44
C GLU A 23 7.65 11.93 -1.31
N ILE A 24 8.45 11.35 -0.42
CA ILE A 24 9.88 11.69 -0.21
C ILE A 24 10.84 10.65 -0.83
N ALA A 25 10.32 9.79 -1.72
CA ALA A 25 11.06 8.74 -2.43
C ALA A 25 11.68 7.64 -1.53
N GLU A 26 11.10 7.40 -0.36
CA GLU A 26 11.42 6.23 0.46
C GLU A 26 10.59 5.02 0.03
N SER A 27 11.22 3.84 0.08
CA SER A 27 10.53 2.57 -0.18
C SER A 27 9.74 2.13 1.04
N VAL A 28 8.42 2.04 0.88
CA VAL A 28 7.50 1.52 1.89
C VAL A 28 7.04 0.14 1.46
N ILE A 29 7.06 -0.81 2.40
CA ILE A 29 6.52 -2.16 2.22
C ILE A 29 5.28 -2.28 3.08
N LEU A 30 4.17 -2.67 2.45
CA LEU A 30 2.89 -2.86 3.10
C LEU A 30 2.47 -4.32 2.96
N MET A 31 2.53 -5.06 4.06
CA MET A 31 2.16 -6.46 4.12
C MET A 31 0.65 -6.60 4.40
N SER A 32 0.01 -7.60 3.81
CA SER A 32 -1.40 -7.91 4.05
C SER A 32 -1.69 -8.15 5.54
N ASP A 33 -0.77 -8.80 6.25
CA ASP A 33 -0.89 -9.04 7.70
C ASP A 33 -0.93 -7.72 8.51
N THR A 34 -0.15 -6.71 8.10
CA THR A 34 -0.14 -5.38 8.73
C THR A 34 -1.47 -4.67 8.52
N ILE A 35 -2.04 -4.76 7.32
CA ILE A 35 -3.37 -4.22 7.05
C ILE A 35 -4.44 -4.92 7.91
N GLY A 36 -4.41 -6.24 8.03
CA GLY A 36 -5.38 -6.96 8.88
C GLY A 36 -5.28 -6.62 10.37
N GLN A 37 -4.11 -6.20 10.85
CA GLN A 37 -3.89 -5.79 12.24
C GLN A 37 -4.25 -4.32 12.51
N ASP A 38 -3.73 -3.42 11.68
CA ASP A 38 -3.82 -1.97 11.89
C ASP A 38 -5.08 -1.36 11.27
N TYR A 39 -5.62 -1.99 10.23
CA TYR A 39 -6.74 -1.51 9.40
C TYR A 39 -7.73 -2.66 9.04
N PRO A 40 -8.25 -3.39 10.04
CA PRO A 40 -9.05 -4.60 9.81
C PRO A 40 -10.29 -4.37 8.92
N GLU A 41 -10.87 -3.17 8.94
CA GLU A 41 -12.01 -2.82 8.09
C GLU A 41 -11.66 -2.72 6.59
N TYR A 42 -10.38 -2.55 6.25
CA TYR A 42 -9.88 -2.45 4.88
C TYR A 42 -9.19 -3.74 4.39
N GLU A 43 -9.01 -4.75 5.26
CA GLU A 43 -8.34 -6.01 4.92
C GLU A 43 -8.98 -6.70 3.70
N GLY A 44 -10.30 -6.82 3.70
CA GLY A 44 -11.03 -7.46 2.59
C GLY A 44 -10.89 -6.71 1.26
N GLU A 45 -10.89 -5.38 1.30
CA GLU A 45 -10.68 -4.53 0.13
C GLU A 45 -9.23 -4.65 -0.37
N PHE A 46 -8.26 -4.53 0.52
CA PHE A 46 -6.84 -4.66 0.22
C PHE A 46 -6.51 -6.01 -0.44
N LEU A 47 -6.94 -7.12 0.17
CA LEU A 47 -6.72 -8.47 -0.37
C LEU A 47 -7.37 -8.66 -1.74
N SER A 48 -8.56 -8.10 -1.95
CA SER A 48 -9.27 -8.13 -3.24
C SER A 48 -8.48 -7.38 -4.32
N LEU A 49 -7.94 -6.20 -3.99
CA LEU A 49 -7.16 -5.37 -4.90
C LEU A 49 -5.78 -5.99 -5.22
N ILE A 50 -5.10 -6.57 -4.22
CA ILE A 50 -3.85 -7.34 -4.39
C ILE A 50 -4.08 -8.52 -5.35
N SER A 51 -5.14 -9.32 -5.12
CA SER A 51 -5.46 -10.49 -5.94
C SER A 51 -5.74 -10.12 -7.40
N LYS A 52 -6.38 -8.96 -7.63
CA LYS A 52 -6.64 -8.41 -8.97
C LYS A 52 -5.44 -7.68 -9.58
N GLN A 53 -4.35 -7.50 -8.83
CA GLN A 53 -3.22 -6.64 -9.18
C GLN A 53 -3.67 -5.23 -9.58
N ASP A 54 -4.73 -4.73 -8.94
CA ASP A 54 -5.33 -3.42 -9.25
C ASP A 54 -4.52 -2.29 -8.62
N LYS A 55 -3.49 -1.86 -9.34
CA LYS A 55 -2.56 -0.82 -8.85
C LYS A 55 -3.25 0.52 -8.59
N THR A 56 -4.29 0.85 -9.36
CA THR A 56 -5.03 2.11 -9.19
C THR A 56 -5.80 2.08 -7.89
N GLY A 57 -6.59 1.03 -7.66
CA GLY A 57 -7.34 0.87 -6.41
C GLY A 57 -6.42 0.76 -5.19
N LEU A 58 -5.28 0.08 -5.30
CA LEU A 58 -4.28 0.03 -4.22
C LEU A 58 -3.72 1.42 -3.92
N SER A 59 -3.41 2.23 -4.94
CA SER A 59 -2.93 3.59 -4.76
C SER A 59 -3.98 4.49 -4.07
N GLU A 60 -5.25 4.36 -4.44
CA GLU A 60 -6.37 5.09 -3.82
C GLU A 60 -6.58 4.69 -2.36
N LEU A 61 -6.50 3.38 -2.07
CA LEU A 61 -6.60 2.84 -0.72
C LEU A 61 -5.44 3.33 0.17
N ILE A 62 -4.19 3.23 -0.29
CA ILE A 62 -3.01 3.73 0.45
C ILE A 62 -3.13 5.23 0.71
N GLY A 63 -3.61 6.01 -0.27
CA GLY A 63 -3.87 7.43 -0.11
C GLY A 63 -4.94 7.72 0.95
N SER A 64 -6.03 6.93 0.96
CA SER A 64 -7.14 7.07 1.92
C SER A 64 -6.73 6.72 3.35
N LEU A 65 -5.85 5.72 3.52
CA LEU A 65 -5.28 5.34 4.81
C LEU A 65 -4.26 6.37 5.35
N GLY A 66 -3.89 7.37 4.55
CA GLY A 66 -2.85 8.34 4.90
C GLY A 66 -1.44 7.76 4.91
N LEU A 67 -1.26 6.49 4.52
CA LEU A 67 0.03 5.79 4.44
C LEU A 67 0.97 6.40 3.40
N ALA A 68 0.44 7.20 2.47
CA ALA A 68 1.22 8.05 1.57
C ALA A 68 2.15 9.06 2.31
N ASN A 69 1.79 9.42 3.55
CA ASN A 69 2.42 10.49 4.33
C ASN A 69 3.19 10.00 5.56
N VAL A 70 3.30 8.68 5.78
CA VAL A 70 3.91 8.15 7.00
C VAL A 70 5.37 7.80 6.73
N GLU A 71 6.30 8.56 7.33
CA GLU A 71 7.69 8.15 7.54
C GLU A 71 7.69 6.87 8.40
N TYR A 72 7.60 5.69 7.76
CA TYR A 72 7.91 4.44 8.46
C TYR A 72 9.43 4.32 8.58
N LYS A 73 9.98 4.93 9.63
CA LYS A 73 11.35 4.70 10.05
C LYS A 73 11.50 3.24 10.46
N TYR A 74 12.10 2.42 9.59
CA TYR A 74 12.71 1.17 10.02
C TYR A 74 13.82 1.52 11.03
N SER A 75 13.61 1.13 12.30
CA SER A 75 14.63 1.18 13.36
C SER A 75 15.38 -0.13 13.41
#